data_AF-A0A6J1WS47-F1
#
_entry.id   AF-A0A6J1WS47-F1
#
_cell.length_a   1.000
_cell.length_b   1.000
_cell.length_c   1.000
_cell.angle_alpha   90.00
_cell.angle_beta   90.00
_cell.angle_gamma   90.00
#
_symmetry.space_group_name_H-M   'P 1'
#
loop_
_entity.id
_entity.type
_entity.pdbx_description
1 polymer ?
#
loop_
_entity_poly.entity_id
_entity_poly.type
_entity_poly.pdbx_seq_one_letter_code
_entity_poly.pdbx_strand_id
1 'polypeptide(L)'
;MRLPHRIILYAIVFLLCIQVSEAKWSGVYLCPLGFKLAYIRFSDNYVCYKLKEPEEFASKLDNCDGNLYTEALYRNLIIPKIDEVDIVWADYKLAYPGGPFIGTSRSDYQDIIYNATVFPNYDTYQDLCLIVNKLRDYTAVRCDEKHFRYCIVKPYPETDIGIDRTGCNDYHQSWRFIGPREICLFNVTGHGGGPVRATWKQSQALCVKNGGSLLSRGWQYANFPLFYKSGVSLIPFDPLFFEEMNGLLFNMDTLVTDTVGSFGIKNDTVFEVNSSIIFYNVICEHSVQPRNIFLNLTINSDKLLLFTNNSVDKRNIYCYTDSETYYPTKVRLHDKKKNESEYNIYRLSADFDGYYWCVYVDPDNLHETESQKVLFLRDKRYLASRYAIKIRLERPYDYKQEKYIKEYWEANLETFIFCRTKYIEENRLEVKDFEYLDLHIEQIVYNFMSATDLSDSDVILDIKIRRMYMDKRTILFHVQLREDMIPLDPVKISNDEVLFMKPVYICKSQNSLSLLPLSKSL
;
A
#
# COMPACT_ATOMS: atom_id res chain seq x y z
N MET A 1 -51.93 -20.87 -55.06
CA MET A 1 -51.10 -21.03 -53.86
C MET A 1 -50.33 -19.73 -53.62
N ARG A 2 -50.75 -18.90 -52.65
CA ARG A 2 -50.09 -17.62 -52.30
C ARG A 2 -49.79 -17.62 -50.80
N LEU A 3 -48.69 -18.25 -50.40
CA LEU A 3 -48.03 -18.06 -49.11
C LEU A 3 -46.60 -18.61 -49.24
N PRO A 4 -45.62 -17.71 -49.37
CA PRO A 4 -44.59 -17.68 -48.34
C PRO A 4 -44.14 -16.26 -47.94
N HIS A 5 -44.66 -15.20 -48.57
CA HIS A 5 -44.11 -13.86 -48.36
C HIS A 5 -44.42 -13.25 -46.98
N ARG A 6 -45.63 -13.49 -46.45
CA ARG A 6 -46.00 -13.00 -45.11
C ARG A 6 -45.22 -13.71 -44.00
N ILE A 7 -44.96 -15.01 -44.14
CA ILE A 7 -44.21 -15.79 -43.14
C ILE A 7 -42.75 -15.35 -43.13
N ILE A 8 -42.15 -15.10 -44.31
CA ILE A 8 -40.80 -14.56 -44.42
C ILE A 8 -40.71 -13.15 -43.83
N LEU A 9 -41.72 -12.29 -44.06
CA LEU A 9 -41.74 -10.95 -43.49
C LEU A 9 -41.85 -10.98 -41.96
N TYR A 10 -42.71 -11.86 -41.40
CA TYR A 10 -42.80 -12.02 -39.94
C TYR A 10 -41.53 -12.63 -39.34
N ALA A 11 -40.88 -13.58 -40.04
CA ALA A 11 -39.61 -14.14 -39.60
C ALA A 11 -38.48 -13.11 -39.62
N ILE A 12 -38.42 -12.24 -40.64
CA ILE A 12 -37.46 -11.14 -40.73
C ILE A 12 -37.73 -10.08 -39.67
N VAL A 13 -38.99 -9.72 -39.42
CA VAL A 13 -39.35 -8.79 -38.34
C VAL A 13 -39.03 -9.41 -36.97
N PHE A 14 -39.26 -10.71 -36.78
CA PHE A 14 -38.90 -11.40 -35.55
C PHE A 14 -37.38 -11.50 -35.37
N LEU A 15 -36.61 -11.76 -36.43
CA LEU A 15 -35.14 -11.73 -36.43
C LEU A 15 -34.59 -10.32 -36.20
N LEU A 16 -35.21 -9.30 -36.77
CA LEU A 16 -34.87 -7.90 -36.51
C LEU A 16 -35.24 -7.52 -35.07
N CYS A 17 -36.35 -8.02 -34.52
CA CYS A 17 -36.69 -7.84 -33.11
C CYS A 17 -35.72 -8.59 -32.19
N ILE A 18 -35.26 -9.79 -32.57
CA ILE A 18 -34.22 -10.53 -31.84
C ILE A 18 -32.90 -9.76 -31.90
N GLN A 19 -32.46 -9.27 -33.07
CA GLN A 19 -31.24 -8.48 -33.20
C GLN A 19 -31.32 -7.11 -32.52
N VAL A 20 -32.50 -6.47 -32.47
CA VAL A 20 -32.71 -5.23 -31.70
C VAL A 20 -32.83 -5.52 -30.20
N SER A 21 -33.23 -6.74 -29.81
CA SER A 21 -33.22 -7.19 -28.41
C SER A 21 -31.87 -7.74 -27.94
N GLU A 22 -31.02 -8.24 -28.85
CA GLU A 22 -29.60 -8.58 -28.60
C GLU A 22 -28.71 -7.34 -28.71
N ALA A 23 -29.10 -6.33 -29.49
CA ALA A 23 -28.52 -4.98 -29.46
C ALA A 23 -29.07 -4.12 -28.30
N LYS A 24 -29.90 -4.71 -27.43
CA LYS A 24 -30.18 -4.14 -26.11
C LYS A 24 -28.97 -4.49 -25.24
N TRP A 25 -28.21 -3.44 -24.92
CA TRP A 25 -27.05 -3.44 -24.02
C TRP A 25 -25.71 -3.80 -24.69
N SER A 26 -25.27 -3.00 -25.66
CA SER A 26 -23.84 -2.65 -25.66
C SER A 26 -23.59 -1.87 -24.36
N GLY A 27 -23.10 -2.55 -23.32
CA GLY A 27 -23.04 -2.06 -21.94
C GLY A 27 -22.45 -0.66 -21.84
N VAL A 28 -23.28 0.31 -21.45
CA VAL A 28 -22.77 1.61 -21.02
C VAL A 28 -22.23 1.40 -19.61
N TYR A 29 -20.92 1.22 -19.47
CA TYR A 29 -20.26 1.17 -18.18
C TYR A 29 -20.63 2.41 -17.38
N LEU A 30 -21.34 2.22 -16.26
CA LEU A 30 -21.82 3.31 -15.42
C LEU A 30 -20.90 3.48 -14.21
N CYS A 31 -20.46 4.71 -14.00
CA CYS A 31 -19.64 5.09 -12.85
C CYS A 31 -20.50 5.61 -11.69
N PRO A 32 -20.03 5.50 -10.44
CA PRO A 32 -20.63 6.22 -9.32
C PRO A 32 -20.72 7.73 -9.60
N LEU A 33 -21.66 8.40 -8.94
CA LEU A 33 -21.84 9.85 -9.07
C LEU A 33 -20.54 10.60 -8.75
N GLY A 34 -20.19 11.59 -9.58
CA GLY A 34 -18.95 12.37 -9.48
C GLY A 34 -17.69 11.71 -10.06
N PHE A 35 -17.79 10.50 -10.62
CA PHE A 35 -16.69 9.82 -11.31
C PHE A 35 -16.85 9.89 -12.84
N LYS A 36 -15.72 9.99 -13.53
CA LYS A 36 -15.63 9.95 -14.99
C LYS A 36 -15.11 8.58 -15.44
N LEU A 37 -15.53 8.11 -16.62
CA LEU A 37 -15.04 6.87 -17.21
C LEU A 37 -13.65 7.08 -17.85
N ALA A 38 -12.70 6.19 -17.58
CA ALA A 38 -11.41 6.12 -18.26
C ALA A 38 -11.15 4.71 -18.82
N TYR A 39 -10.36 4.69 -19.89
CA TYR A 39 -9.97 3.46 -20.59
C TYR A 39 -8.56 3.05 -20.16
N ILE A 40 -8.34 1.77 -19.92
CA ILE A 40 -6.99 1.24 -19.69
C ILE A 40 -6.35 0.96 -21.06
N ARG A 41 -5.18 1.56 -21.34
CA ARG A 41 -4.41 1.30 -22.56
C ARG A 41 -4.14 -0.19 -22.69
N PHE A 42 -4.31 -0.71 -23.91
CA PHE A 42 -4.01 -2.10 -24.25
C PHE A 42 -4.85 -3.15 -23.50
N SER A 43 -5.99 -2.75 -22.95
CA SER A 43 -6.94 -3.64 -22.28
C SER A 43 -8.37 -3.24 -22.65
N ASP A 44 -9.28 -4.21 -22.74
CA ASP A 44 -10.73 -3.97 -22.92
C ASP A 44 -11.42 -3.62 -21.59
N ASN A 45 -10.66 -3.15 -20.60
CA ASN A 45 -11.14 -2.89 -19.25
C ASN A 45 -11.28 -1.38 -19.01
N TYR A 46 -12.26 -1.04 -18.17
CA TYR A 46 -12.66 0.33 -17.87
C TYR A 46 -12.56 0.57 -16.37
N VAL A 47 -12.24 1.82 -16.01
CA VAL A 47 -12.25 2.27 -14.62
C VAL A 47 -12.99 3.59 -14.53
N CYS A 48 -13.48 3.87 -13.34
CA CYS A 48 -14.07 5.15 -12.98
C CYS A 48 -13.03 5.94 -12.17
N TYR A 49 -12.81 7.20 -12.50
CA TYR A 49 -11.83 8.04 -11.80
C TYR A 49 -12.42 9.39 -11.38
N LYS A 50 -11.89 9.92 -10.29
CA LYS A 50 -12.18 11.27 -9.77
C LYS A 50 -10.89 11.87 -9.24
N LEU A 51 -10.67 13.16 -9.45
CA LEU A 51 -9.61 13.90 -8.78
C LEU A 51 -10.05 14.25 -7.36
N LYS A 52 -9.26 13.87 -6.35
CA LYS A 52 -9.48 14.25 -4.95
C LYS A 52 -8.82 15.59 -4.67
N GLU A 53 -9.33 16.30 -3.66
CA GLU A 53 -8.67 17.48 -3.09
C GLU A 53 -7.27 17.14 -2.54
N PRO A 54 -6.39 18.14 -2.35
CA PRO A 54 -5.07 17.94 -1.77
C PRO A 54 -5.12 17.27 -0.40
N GLU A 55 -4.41 16.16 -0.25
CA GLU A 55 -4.40 15.34 0.96
C GLU A 55 -2.99 14.90 1.33
N GLU A 56 -2.82 14.44 2.58
CA GLU A 56 -1.58 13.83 3.04
C GLU A 56 -1.38 12.45 2.42
N PHE A 57 -0.13 11.98 2.33
CA PHE A 57 0.17 10.68 1.72
C PHE A 57 -0.55 9.52 2.42
N ALA A 58 -0.72 9.61 3.75
CA ALA A 58 -1.38 8.58 4.56
C ALA A 58 -2.90 8.51 4.32
N SER A 59 -3.52 9.60 3.86
CA SER A 59 -4.97 9.71 3.61
C SER A 59 -5.42 9.10 2.27
N LYS A 60 -4.57 8.28 1.63
CA LYS A 60 -4.83 7.72 0.29
C LYS A 60 -6.19 7.01 0.15
N LEU A 61 -6.72 6.44 1.24
CA LEU A 61 -7.99 5.71 1.28
C LEU A 61 -9.18 6.54 1.78
N ASP A 62 -8.93 7.75 2.30
CA ASP A 62 -9.99 8.61 2.81
C ASP A 62 -10.85 9.10 1.63
N ASN A 63 -12.16 9.14 1.80
CA ASN A 63 -13.11 9.70 0.80
C ASN A 63 -12.97 9.11 -0.62
N CYS A 64 -12.47 7.88 -0.74
CA CYS A 64 -12.30 7.16 -2.00
C CYS A 64 -12.55 5.67 -1.79
N ASP A 65 -13.82 5.35 -1.61
CA ASP A 65 -14.31 4.00 -1.40
C ASP A 65 -13.99 3.11 -2.60
N GLY A 66 -13.19 2.06 -2.39
CA GLY A 66 -12.78 1.17 -3.46
C GLY A 66 -11.55 1.65 -4.24
N ASN A 67 -10.68 2.48 -3.64
CA ASN A 67 -9.54 3.07 -4.35
C ASN A 67 -8.57 2.00 -4.92
N LEU A 68 -8.60 1.84 -6.23
CA LEU A 68 -7.70 1.02 -7.04
C LEU A 68 -6.49 1.80 -7.56
N TYR A 69 -6.28 3.03 -7.08
CA TYR A 69 -5.16 3.84 -7.52
C TYR A 69 -3.84 3.10 -7.29
N THR A 70 -3.11 2.92 -8.39
CA THR A 70 -1.70 2.57 -8.42
C THR A 70 -1.04 3.43 -9.47
N GLU A 71 0.24 3.73 -9.28
CA GLU A 71 1.00 4.53 -10.24
C GLU A 71 1.07 3.85 -11.62
N ALA A 72 1.22 2.52 -11.64
CA ALA A 72 1.19 1.72 -12.85
C ALA A 72 -0.17 1.79 -13.58
N LEU A 73 -1.29 1.71 -12.85
CA LEU A 73 -2.62 1.88 -13.43
C LEU A 73 -2.77 3.28 -14.01
N TYR A 74 -2.43 4.31 -13.22
CA TYR A 74 -2.49 5.72 -13.64
C TYR A 74 -1.72 5.98 -14.93
N ARG A 75 -0.49 5.46 -15.06
CA ARG A 75 0.32 5.57 -16.29
C ARG A 75 -0.32 4.95 -17.52
N ASN A 76 -1.18 3.96 -17.33
CA ASN A 76 -1.86 3.23 -18.37
C ASN A 76 -3.26 3.77 -18.67
N LEU A 77 -3.77 4.76 -17.94
CA LEU A 77 -5.08 5.33 -18.25
C LEU A 77 -5.02 6.27 -19.46
N ILE A 78 -6.06 6.20 -20.29
CA ILE A 78 -6.39 7.22 -21.29
C ILE A 78 -7.47 8.11 -20.67
N ILE A 79 -7.03 9.23 -20.09
CA ILE A 79 -7.91 10.23 -19.49
C ILE A 79 -8.20 11.30 -20.55
N PRO A 80 -9.47 11.48 -20.98
CA PRO A 80 -9.84 12.58 -21.84
C PRO A 80 -9.66 13.89 -21.07
N LYS A 81 -8.63 14.67 -21.43
CA LYS A 81 -8.12 15.89 -20.76
C LYS A 81 -7.46 15.65 -19.39
N ILE A 82 -6.13 15.51 -19.40
CA ILE A 82 -5.24 15.56 -18.21
C ILE A 82 -4.97 17.03 -17.78
N ASP A 83 -5.73 18.00 -18.30
CA ASP A 83 -5.33 19.41 -18.25
C ASP A 83 -5.48 20.07 -16.85
N GLU A 84 -6.17 19.44 -15.89
CA GLU A 84 -6.55 20.14 -14.65
C GLU A 84 -5.48 20.14 -13.53
N VAL A 85 -4.54 19.19 -13.46
CA VAL A 85 -3.51 19.15 -12.39
C VAL A 85 -2.15 18.67 -12.88
N ASP A 86 -1.09 19.42 -12.55
CA ASP A 86 0.30 19.17 -12.99
C ASP A 86 1.08 18.17 -12.12
N ILE A 87 0.68 17.99 -10.86
CA ILE A 87 1.42 17.24 -9.84
C ILE A 87 0.44 16.42 -9.00
N VAL A 88 0.71 15.12 -8.87
CA VAL A 88 -0.06 14.21 -8.00
C VAL A 88 0.87 13.36 -7.16
N TRP A 89 0.35 12.82 -6.06
CA TRP A 89 1.04 11.78 -5.31
C TRP A 89 1.42 10.60 -6.20
N ALA A 90 2.67 10.18 -6.11
CA ALA A 90 3.14 8.89 -6.61
C ALA A 90 3.13 7.90 -5.44
N ASP A 91 2.76 6.63 -5.67
CA ASP A 91 2.67 5.63 -4.60
C ASP A 91 4.03 5.11 -4.12
N TYR A 92 4.97 6.00 -3.83
CA TYR A 92 6.31 5.66 -3.40
C TYR A 92 6.69 6.41 -2.12
N LYS A 93 7.37 5.69 -1.23
CA LYS A 93 7.85 6.19 0.06
C LYS A 93 9.27 5.68 0.31
N LEU A 94 10.06 6.41 1.10
CA LEU A 94 11.37 5.92 1.56
C LEU A 94 11.25 4.54 2.23
N ALA A 95 12.10 3.59 1.85
CA ALA A 95 12.19 2.28 2.50
C ALA A 95 12.67 2.37 3.95
N TYR A 96 13.56 3.34 4.21
CA TYR A 96 14.10 3.72 5.50
C TYR A 96 14.67 5.15 5.38
N PRO A 97 14.94 5.87 6.49
CA PRO A 97 15.54 7.20 6.46
C PRO A 97 16.84 7.21 5.62
N GLY A 98 16.86 8.05 4.59
CA GLY A 98 17.96 8.17 3.62
C GLY A 98 18.07 7.03 2.61
N GLY A 99 17.12 6.09 2.55
CA GLY A 99 17.12 4.95 1.61
C GLY A 99 16.48 5.25 0.25
N PRO A 100 16.38 4.26 -0.66
CA PRO A 100 15.65 4.44 -1.90
C PRO A 100 14.14 4.55 -1.67
N PHE A 101 13.42 5.03 -2.68
CA PHE A 101 11.96 5.03 -2.67
C PHE A 101 11.41 3.70 -3.19
N ILE A 102 10.55 3.07 -2.39
CA ILE A 102 9.89 1.81 -2.74
C ILE A 102 8.42 2.04 -3.03
N GLY A 103 7.90 1.31 -4.02
CA GLY A 103 6.48 1.27 -4.30
C GLY A 103 5.70 0.78 -3.08
N THR A 104 4.67 1.54 -2.71
CA THR A 104 3.73 1.24 -1.63
C THR A 104 2.48 0.54 -2.15
N SER A 105 2.22 0.62 -3.46
CA SER A 105 1.25 -0.25 -4.13
C SER A 105 1.79 -1.68 -4.12
N ARG A 106 1.30 -2.53 -3.22
CA ARG A 106 1.77 -3.92 -3.04
C ARG A 106 1.25 -4.85 -4.13
N SER A 107 1.55 -4.51 -5.38
CA SER A 107 1.40 -5.41 -6.53
C SER A 107 2.50 -6.47 -6.51
N ASP A 108 2.42 -7.49 -7.36
CA ASP A 108 3.46 -8.52 -7.46
C ASP A 108 4.86 -7.97 -7.78
N TYR A 109 4.95 -6.72 -8.24
CA TYR A 109 6.18 -5.98 -8.50
C TYR A 109 6.36 -4.84 -7.49
N GLN A 110 7.50 -4.86 -6.79
CA GLN A 110 7.93 -3.77 -5.94
C GLN A 110 8.95 -2.94 -6.72
N ASP A 111 8.47 -1.89 -7.37
CA ASP A 111 9.34 -0.98 -8.13
C ASP A 111 10.16 -0.11 -7.16
N ILE A 112 11.42 0.14 -7.53
CA ILE A 112 12.36 0.93 -6.73
C ILE A 112 12.84 2.13 -7.55
N ILE A 113 12.68 3.32 -6.98
CA ILE A 113 13.14 4.57 -7.55
C ILE A 113 14.36 5.06 -6.76
N TYR A 114 15.51 5.04 -7.42
CA TYR A 114 16.79 5.48 -6.87
C TYR A 114 17.11 6.95 -7.14
N ASN A 115 16.47 7.52 -8.17
CA ASN A 115 16.71 8.89 -8.62
C ASN A 115 15.40 9.67 -8.54
N ALA A 116 15.30 10.54 -7.55
CA ALA A 116 14.25 11.54 -7.42
C ALA A 116 14.92 12.88 -7.08
N THR A 117 14.35 13.97 -7.57
CA THR A 117 14.80 15.31 -7.20
C THR A 117 14.38 15.57 -5.75
N VAL A 118 15.33 15.79 -4.86
CA VAL A 118 15.04 16.17 -3.46
C VAL A 118 15.14 17.69 -3.35
N PHE A 119 14.14 18.33 -2.76
CA PHE A 119 14.21 19.77 -2.52
C PHE A 119 15.41 20.10 -1.60
N PRO A 120 16.20 21.16 -1.89
CA PRO A 120 17.42 21.47 -1.13
C PRO A 120 17.22 21.67 0.37
N ASN A 121 16.00 22.02 0.79
CA ASN A 121 15.65 22.29 2.18
C ASN A 121 15.20 21.04 2.95
N TYR A 122 15.09 19.88 2.29
CA TYR A 122 14.66 18.64 2.93
C TYR A 122 15.85 17.79 3.31
N ASP A 123 15.84 17.34 4.56
CA ASP A 123 16.79 16.35 5.03
C ASP A 123 16.32 14.96 4.57
N THR A 124 17.22 14.23 3.90
CA THR A 124 16.99 12.86 3.43
C THR A 124 16.65 11.86 4.55
N TYR A 125 16.91 12.21 5.81
CA TYR A 125 16.51 11.41 6.98
C TYR A 125 15.06 11.65 7.44
N GLN A 126 14.33 12.60 6.83
CA GLN A 126 12.90 12.82 7.09
C GLN A 126 12.04 11.75 6.42
N ASP A 127 10.75 11.72 6.78
CA ASP A 127 9.77 10.85 6.13
C ASP A 127 9.33 11.44 4.79
N LEU A 128 10.01 11.01 3.71
CA LEU A 128 9.77 11.51 2.35
C LEU A 128 8.96 10.53 1.50
N CYS A 129 8.09 11.11 0.67
CA CYS A 129 7.23 10.46 -0.29
C CYS A 129 7.41 11.12 -1.67
N LEU A 130 7.04 10.42 -2.75
CA LEU A 130 7.20 10.96 -4.10
C LEU A 130 5.91 11.58 -4.63
N ILE A 131 6.06 12.72 -5.30
CA ILE A 131 5.08 13.26 -6.23
C ILE A 131 5.59 13.07 -7.66
N VAL A 132 4.67 12.95 -8.61
CA VAL A 132 4.96 12.78 -10.03
C VAL A 132 4.31 13.90 -10.83
N ASN A 133 5.08 14.51 -11.72
CA ASN A 133 4.57 15.54 -12.63
C ASN A 133 4.01 14.91 -13.93
N LYS A 134 3.39 15.72 -14.80
CA LYS A 134 2.93 15.27 -16.14
C LYS A 134 4.04 14.69 -17.03
N LEU A 135 5.29 15.12 -16.85
CA LEU A 135 6.46 14.63 -17.59
C LEU A 135 7.04 13.32 -17.02
N ARG A 136 6.45 12.80 -15.93
CA ARG A 136 6.87 11.59 -15.20
C ARG A 136 8.19 11.73 -14.46
N ASP A 137 8.56 12.94 -14.08
CA ASP A 137 9.67 13.20 -13.18
C ASP A 137 9.20 13.08 -11.73
N TYR A 138 10.04 12.43 -10.91
CA TYR A 138 9.79 12.25 -9.49
C TYR A 138 10.46 13.34 -8.66
N THR A 139 9.68 13.94 -7.76
CA THR A 139 10.17 14.89 -6.76
C THR A 139 9.85 14.36 -5.37
N ALA A 140 10.84 14.36 -4.48
CA ALA A 140 10.67 13.96 -3.09
C ALA A 140 10.16 15.13 -2.26
N VAL A 141 9.06 14.89 -1.55
CA VAL A 141 8.40 15.84 -0.64
C VAL A 141 8.14 15.17 0.70
N ARG A 142 7.82 15.95 1.75
CA ARG A 142 7.44 15.33 3.02
C ARG A 142 6.09 14.63 2.88
N CYS A 143 5.95 13.45 3.49
CA CYS A 143 4.71 12.66 3.39
C CYS A 143 3.48 13.36 4.01
N ASP A 144 3.68 14.36 4.87
CA ASP A 144 2.63 15.14 5.53
C ASP A 144 2.27 16.45 4.79
N GLU A 145 2.88 16.73 3.64
CA GLU A 145 2.41 17.77 2.74
C GLU A 145 1.07 17.38 2.09
N LYS A 146 0.35 18.35 1.53
CA LYS A 146 -0.92 18.09 0.83
C LYS A 146 -0.73 18.19 -0.67
N HIS A 147 -0.95 17.07 -1.37
CA HIS A 147 -0.90 17.00 -2.84
C HIS A 147 -2.14 16.30 -3.38
N PHE A 148 -2.48 16.57 -4.64
CA PHE A 148 -3.63 15.96 -5.30
C PHE A 148 -3.41 14.45 -5.49
N ARG A 149 -4.50 13.68 -5.50
CA ARG A 149 -4.48 12.25 -5.82
C ARG A 149 -5.70 11.89 -6.65
N TYR A 150 -5.57 10.89 -7.52
CA TYR A 150 -6.72 10.31 -8.20
C TYR A 150 -7.34 9.21 -7.33
N CYS A 151 -8.66 9.27 -7.21
CA CYS A 151 -9.49 8.17 -6.76
C CYS A 151 -9.88 7.33 -7.97
N ILE A 152 -9.58 6.04 -7.98
CA ILE A 152 -9.92 5.13 -9.09
C ILE A 152 -10.75 3.98 -8.53
N VAL A 153 -11.88 3.64 -9.15
CA VAL A 153 -12.79 2.56 -8.72
C VAL A 153 -13.26 1.74 -9.91
N LYS A 154 -13.79 0.53 -9.67
CA LYS A 154 -14.44 -0.27 -10.72
C LYS A 154 -15.77 0.39 -11.15
N PRO A 155 -16.14 0.33 -12.44
CA PRO A 155 -17.51 0.63 -12.86
C PRO A 155 -18.49 -0.36 -12.23
N TYR A 156 -19.77 -0.01 -12.22
CA TYR A 156 -20.80 -0.94 -11.77
C TYR A 156 -20.82 -2.20 -12.63
N PRO A 157 -21.03 -3.38 -12.03
CA PRO A 157 -21.19 -4.60 -12.79
C PRO A 157 -22.46 -4.51 -13.65
N GLU A 158 -22.38 -5.03 -14.88
CA GLU A 158 -23.49 -5.03 -15.83
C GLU A 158 -24.67 -5.91 -15.39
N THR A 159 -24.41 -6.85 -14.47
CA THR A 159 -25.39 -7.77 -13.90
C THR A 159 -25.31 -7.77 -12.38
N ASP A 160 -26.34 -8.30 -11.72
CA ASP A 160 -26.34 -8.53 -10.27
C ASP A 160 -25.43 -9.70 -9.85
N ILE A 161 -24.94 -10.47 -10.82
CA ILE A 161 -24.03 -11.60 -10.62
C ILE A 161 -22.67 -11.05 -10.19
N GLY A 162 -22.26 -11.37 -8.96
CA GLY A 162 -20.96 -11.00 -8.40
C GLY A 162 -20.98 -9.79 -7.46
N ILE A 163 -22.15 -9.19 -7.20
CA ILE A 163 -22.26 -8.15 -6.17
C ILE A 163 -22.30 -8.78 -4.78
N ASP A 164 -21.47 -8.30 -3.86
CA ASP A 164 -21.51 -8.73 -2.47
C ASP A 164 -22.83 -8.31 -1.81
N ARG A 165 -23.47 -9.25 -1.13
CA ARG A 165 -24.68 -9.02 -0.32
C ARG A 165 -24.47 -9.39 1.15
N THR A 166 -23.26 -9.82 1.50
CA THR A 166 -22.90 -10.28 2.83
C THR A 166 -23.11 -9.15 3.84
N GLY A 167 -23.93 -9.39 4.85
CA GLY A 167 -24.33 -8.36 5.82
C GLY A 167 -25.50 -7.47 5.37
N CYS A 168 -26.01 -7.66 4.15
CA CYS A 168 -27.17 -6.94 3.61
C CYS A 168 -28.41 -7.84 3.42
N ASN A 169 -28.30 -9.15 3.70
CA ASN A 169 -29.32 -10.16 3.38
C ASN A 169 -30.69 -9.90 4.03
N ASP A 170 -30.73 -9.19 5.15
CA ASP A 170 -31.97 -8.88 5.88
C ASP A 170 -32.83 -7.83 5.15
N TYR A 171 -32.26 -7.15 4.15
CA TYR A 171 -32.91 -6.10 3.37
C TYR A 171 -33.25 -6.61 1.96
N HIS A 172 -34.51 -6.51 1.57
CA HIS A 172 -34.95 -6.91 0.24
C HIS A 172 -34.34 -6.00 -0.85
N GLN A 173 -33.78 -6.59 -1.91
CA GLN A 173 -33.10 -5.84 -2.99
C GLN A 173 -32.04 -4.87 -2.45
N SER A 174 -31.19 -5.40 -1.57
CA SER A 174 -30.04 -4.70 -1.03
C SER A 174 -28.74 -5.15 -1.69
N TRP A 175 -27.78 -4.25 -1.70
CA TRP A 175 -26.43 -4.48 -2.20
C TRP A 175 -25.41 -3.81 -1.29
N ARG A 176 -24.29 -4.49 -1.05
CA ARG A 176 -23.16 -3.95 -0.29
C ARG A 176 -22.26 -3.15 -1.20
N PHE A 177 -21.87 -1.97 -0.75
CA PHE A 177 -20.86 -1.13 -1.37
C PHE A 177 -19.65 -1.10 -0.45
N ILE A 178 -18.49 -1.40 -1.02
CA ILE A 178 -17.23 -1.57 -0.29
C ILE A 178 -16.51 -0.23 -0.25
N GLY A 179 -16.12 0.19 0.96
CA GLY A 179 -15.41 1.44 1.23
C GLY A 179 -14.82 1.45 2.66
N PRO A 180 -14.13 2.52 3.09
CA PRO A 180 -13.70 2.75 4.48
C PRO A 180 -14.81 2.54 5.51
N ARG A 181 -16.08 2.73 5.10
CA ARG A 181 -17.26 2.28 5.85
C ARG A 181 -18.19 1.57 4.91
N GLU A 182 -18.26 0.26 5.04
CA GLU A 182 -19.12 -0.57 4.21
C GLU A 182 -20.59 -0.31 4.52
N ILE A 183 -21.38 -0.15 3.47
CA ILE A 183 -22.80 0.18 3.58
C ILE A 183 -23.62 -0.76 2.70
N CYS A 184 -24.83 -1.07 3.18
CA CYS A 184 -25.88 -1.63 2.34
C CYS A 184 -26.75 -0.50 1.84
N LEU A 185 -26.99 -0.45 0.53
CA LEU A 185 -28.06 0.37 -0.03
C LEU A 185 -29.22 -0.52 -0.44
N PHE A 186 -30.43 -0.08 -0.15
CA PHE A 186 -31.66 -0.79 -0.51
C PHE A 186 -32.77 0.20 -0.85
N ASN A 187 -33.65 -0.19 -1.77
CA ASN A 187 -34.77 0.65 -2.18
C ASN A 187 -36.02 0.31 -1.36
N VAL A 188 -36.70 1.33 -0.84
CA VAL A 188 -38.02 1.16 -0.21
C VAL A 188 -39.07 1.07 -1.30
N THR A 189 -39.96 0.08 -1.19
CA THR A 189 -41.09 -0.07 -2.10
C THR A 189 -42.40 0.27 -1.38
N GLY A 190 -43.37 0.82 -2.13
CA GLY A 190 -44.71 1.08 -1.63
C GLY A 190 -45.50 -0.22 -1.41
N HIS A 191 -46.69 -0.11 -0.80
CA HIS A 191 -47.60 -1.25 -0.69
C HIS A 191 -47.91 -1.81 -2.09
N GLY A 192 -47.64 -3.11 -2.30
CA GLY A 192 -47.81 -3.77 -3.60
C GLY A 192 -46.59 -3.70 -4.54
N GLY A 193 -45.43 -3.23 -4.07
CA GLY A 193 -44.17 -3.24 -4.85
C GLY A 193 -44.00 -2.07 -5.83
N GLY A 194 -44.91 -1.08 -5.80
CA GLY A 194 -44.84 0.13 -6.62
C GLY A 194 -43.89 1.21 -6.09
N PRO A 195 -43.71 2.33 -6.82
CA PRO A 195 -42.88 3.45 -6.39
C PRO A 195 -43.44 4.09 -5.12
N VAL A 196 -42.54 4.53 -4.24
CA VAL A 196 -42.89 5.26 -3.01
C VAL A 196 -43.23 6.70 -3.38
N ARG A 197 -44.19 7.31 -2.68
CA ARG A 197 -44.45 8.76 -2.73
C ARG A 197 -44.30 9.29 -1.31
N ALA A 198 -43.22 10.01 -1.05
CA ALA A 198 -42.91 10.46 0.30
C ALA A 198 -42.28 11.87 0.29
N THR A 199 -42.64 12.70 1.27
CA THR A 199 -41.87 13.91 1.60
C THR A 199 -40.53 13.53 2.24
N TRP A 200 -39.59 14.48 2.36
CA TRP A 200 -38.28 14.21 2.99
C TRP A 200 -38.41 13.55 4.38
N LYS A 201 -39.27 14.10 5.25
CA LYS A 201 -39.53 13.54 6.59
C LYS A 201 -40.16 12.14 6.54
N GLN A 202 -41.05 11.90 5.57
CA GLN A 202 -41.66 10.58 5.38
C GLN A 202 -40.62 9.57 4.89
N SER A 203 -39.72 9.96 3.99
CA SER A 203 -38.61 9.13 3.52
C SER A 203 -37.67 8.75 4.67
N GLN A 204 -37.34 9.71 5.54
CA GLN A 204 -36.53 9.46 6.74
C GLN A 204 -37.21 8.44 7.67
N ALA A 205 -38.50 8.64 7.97
CA ALA A 205 -39.27 7.72 8.79
C ALA A 205 -39.39 6.32 8.16
N LEU A 206 -39.52 6.23 6.84
CA LEU A 206 -39.54 4.96 6.11
C LEU A 206 -38.21 4.23 6.22
N CYS A 207 -37.07 4.90 6.07
CA CYS A 207 -35.77 4.27 6.23
C CYS A 207 -35.54 3.73 7.64
N VAL A 208 -35.87 4.53 8.67
CA VAL A 208 -35.78 4.11 10.07
C VAL A 208 -36.65 2.89 10.36
N LYS A 209 -37.89 2.89 9.86
CA LYS A 209 -38.82 1.76 10.02
C LYS A 209 -38.29 0.47 9.38
N ASN A 210 -37.52 0.58 8.30
CA ASN A 210 -36.91 -0.56 7.62
C ASN A 210 -35.50 -0.89 8.14
N GLY A 211 -35.06 -0.34 9.28
CA GLY A 211 -33.78 -0.69 9.90
C GLY A 211 -32.55 -0.01 9.29
N GLY A 212 -32.74 1.10 8.57
CA GLY A 212 -31.67 1.91 8.01
C GLY A 212 -31.83 3.41 8.31
N SER A 213 -31.08 4.24 7.60
CA SER A 213 -31.19 5.69 7.58
C SER A 213 -31.40 6.19 6.15
N LEU A 214 -31.79 7.45 6.01
CA LEU A 214 -31.75 8.12 4.72
C LEU A 214 -30.29 8.15 4.22
N LEU A 215 -30.07 8.13 2.91
CA LEU A 215 -28.73 8.25 2.32
C LEU A 215 -27.96 9.42 2.94
N SER A 216 -26.76 9.16 3.45
CA SER A 216 -25.87 10.18 4.00
C SER A 216 -24.46 10.07 3.41
N ARG A 217 -23.90 8.86 3.38
CA ARG A 217 -22.56 8.58 2.84
C ARG A 217 -22.62 7.83 1.52
N GLY A 218 -23.61 6.94 1.39
CA GLY A 218 -23.79 6.15 0.17
C GLY A 218 -24.37 6.91 -1.02
N TRP A 219 -24.51 8.24 -0.93
CA TRP A 219 -25.15 9.05 -1.97
C TRP A 219 -24.43 8.91 -3.32
N GLN A 220 -23.11 8.70 -3.33
CA GLN A 220 -22.33 8.49 -4.57
C GLN A 220 -22.79 7.25 -5.35
N TYR A 221 -23.44 6.30 -4.67
CA TYR A 221 -23.97 5.08 -5.27
C TYR A 221 -25.46 5.13 -5.57
N ALA A 222 -26.10 6.30 -5.41
CA ALA A 222 -27.53 6.47 -5.68
C ALA A 222 -27.90 6.25 -7.16
N ASN A 223 -26.93 6.36 -8.09
CA ASN A 223 -27.12 6.07 -9.51
C ASN A 223 -26.89 4.62 -9.91
N PHE A 224 -26.75 3.71 -8.94
CA PHE A 224 -26.57 2.30 -9.23
C PHE A 224 -27.73 1.74 -10.08
N PRO A 225 -27.47 1.01 -11.19
CA PRO A 225 -28.49 0.63 -12.19
C PRO A 225 -29.70 -0.10 -11.63
N LEU A 226 -29.54 -0.89 -10.55
CA LEU A 226 -30.64 -1.64 -9.96
C LEU A 226 -31.62 -0.76 -9.16
N PHE A 227 -31.23 0.47 -8.80
CA PHE A 227 -32.12 1.51 -8.26
C PHE A 227 -32.78 2.37 -9.35
N TYR A 228 -32.27 2.35 -10.58
CA TYR A 228 -32.67 3.20 -11.69
C TYR A 228 -33.73 2.53 -12.60
N LYS A 229 -34.95 2.33 -12.08
CA LYS A 229 -36.02 1.67 -12.86
C LYS A 229 -36.88 2.58 -13.75
N SER A 230 -36.83 3.90 -13.59
CA SER A 230 -37.70 4.81 -14.37
C SER A 230 -37.27 6.27 -14.28
N GLY A 231 -36.44 6.71 -15.23
CA GLY A 231 -36.08 8.12 -15.40
C GLY A 231 -35.34 8.74 -14.21
N VAL A 232 -34.70 9.89 -14.45
CA VAL A 232 -33.87 10.54 -13.43
C VAL A 232 -34.75 11.20 -12.37
N SER A 233 -35.11 10.42 -11.34
CA SER A 233 -35.90 10.88 -10.20
C SER A 233 -34.99 11.49 -9.13
N LEU A 234 -35.44 12.58 -8.51
CA LEU A 234 -34.77 13.17 -7.35
C LEU A 234 -34.84 12.17 -6.18
N ILE A 235 -33.71 11.95 -5.49
CA ILE A 235 -33.59 11.00 -4.38
C ILE A 235 -33.33 11.79 -3.09
N PRO A 236 -34.06 11.54 -1.99
CA PRO A 236 -33.84 12.26 -0.74
C PRO A 236 -32.53 11.81 -0.09
N PHE A 237 -31.75 12.76 0.43
CA PHE A 237 -30.54 12.46 1.18
C PHE A 237 -30.35 13.45 2.35
N ASP A 238 -29.54 13.04 3.34
CA ASP A 238 -29.32 13.68 4.63
C ASP A 238 -27.80 13.76 4.87
N PRO A 239 -27.14 14.87 4.49
CA PRO A 239 -25.69 14.98 4.60
C PRO A 239 -25.27 15.04 6.06
N LEU A 240 -24.76 13.91 6.59
CA LEU A 240 -24.15 13.87 7.92
C LEU A 240 -22.81 14.64 7.98
N PHE A 241 -22.16 14.89 6.83
CA PHE A 241 -20.87 15.58 6.74
C PHE A 241 -20.85 16.54 5.54
N PHE A 242 -21.06 17.83 5.80
CA PHE A 242 -20.99 18.89 4.77
C PHE A 242 -19.56 19.12 4.25
N GLU A 243 -18.52 18.79 5.02
CA GLU A 243 -17.11 19.01 4.63
C GLU A 243 -16.64 18.08 3.50
N GLU A 244 -17.11 16.83 3.45
CA GLU A 244 -16.83 15.88 2.34
C GLU A 244 -17.51 16.31 1.03
N MET A 245 -18.58 17.10 1.11
CA MET A 245 -19.30 17.63 -0.05
C MET A 245 -18.62 18.85 -0.69
N ASN A 246 -17.79 19.60 0.05
CA ASN A 246 -17.15 20.82 -0.45
C ASN A 246 -16.06 20.57 -1.52
N GLY A 247 -15.52 19.34 -1.61
CA GLY A 247 -14.50 18.95 -2.60
C GLY A 247 -15.05 18.36 -3.90
N LEU A 248 -16.37 18.40 -4.08
CA LEU A 248 -17.03 18.17 -5.35
C LEU A 248 -17.42 19.55 -5.88
N LEU A 249 -17.06 19.86 -7.12
CA LEU A 249 -17.66 20.94 -7.90
C LEU A 249 -19.16 20.65 -8.07
N PHE A 250 -19.93 20.77 -7.00
CA PHE A 250 -21.38 20.77 -7.03
C PHE A 250 -21.82 22.13 -7.53
N ASN A 251 -22.48 22.15 -8.68
CA ASN A 251 -23.44 23.21 -8.94
C ASN A 251 -24.57 23.00 -7.91
N MET A 252 -24.51 23.68 -6.76
CA MET A 252 -25.66 23.75 -5.87
C MET A 252 -26.68 24.66 -6.54
N ASP A 253 -27.64 24.06 -7.24
CA ASP A 253 -28.80 24.77 -7.76
C ASP A 253 -29.89 24.78 -6.69
N THR A 254 -30.18 25.96 -6.16
CA THR A 254 -31.31 26.16 -5.27
C THR A 254 -32.61 26.08 -6.07
N LEU A 255 -33.38 25.01 -5.85
CA LEU A 255 -34.67 24.82 -6.54
C LEU A 255 -35.82 25.65 -5.93
N VAL A 256 -35.62 26.33 -4.80
CA VAL A 256 -36.36 27.52 -4.28
C VAL A 256 -36.07 27.70 -2.77
N THR A 257 -35.97 28.96 -2.35
CA THR A 257 -35.82 29.45 -0.97
C THR A 257 -37.08 29.17 -0.14
N ASP A 258 -37.00 28.22 0.79
CA ASP A 258 -37.69 28.24 2.10
C ASP A 258 -37.67 26.84 2.72
N THR A 259 -36.50 26.42 3.21
CA THR A 259 -36.28 25.60 4.43
C THR A 259 -34.81 25.23 4.52
N VAL A 260 -34.17 25.55 5.64
CA VAL A 260 -32.79 25.16 5.93
C VAL A 260 -32.73 23.64 6.19
N GLY A 261 -31.99 22.90 5.38
CA GLY A 261 -31.45 21.57 5.75
C GLY A 261 -32.16 20.31 5.26
N SER A 262 -32.95 20.36 4.17
CA SER A 262 -33.46 19.15 3.49
C SER A 262 -32.88 19.08 2.07
N PHE A 263 -32.41 17.91 1.65
CA PHE A 263 -31.67 17.79 0.39
C PHE A 263 -32.13 16.63 -0.49
N GLY A 264 -31.94 16.79 -1.79
CA GLY A 264 -32.18 15.77 -2.81
C GLY A 264 -31.05 15.73 -3.84
N ILE A 265 -30.75 14.55 -4.38
CA ILE A 265 -29.71 14.36 -5.40
C ILE A 265 -30.28 13.87 -6.72
N LYS A 266 -29.78 14.42 -7.84
CA LYS A 266 -30.17 14.04 -9.20
C LYS A 266 -29.04 14.38 -10.18
N ASN A 267 -28.57 13.40 -10.99
CA ASN A 267 -27.53 13.59 -12.02
C ASN A 267 -26.32 14.40 -11.52
N ASP A 268 -25.63 13.91 -10.50
CA ASP A 268 -24.45 14.56 -9.87
C ASP A 268 -24.72 15.93 -9.23
N THR A 269 -25.98 16.37 -9.21
CA THR A 269 -26.38 17.68 -8.70
C THR A 269 -27.16 17.52 -7.40
N VAL A 270 -26.76 18.28 -6.39
CA VAL A 270 -27.45 18.37 -5.11
C VAL A 270 -28.38 19.57 -5.13
N PHE A 271 -29.61 19.34 -4.69
CA PHE A 271 -30.66 20.34 -4.58
C PHE A 271 -31.05 20.48 -3.12
N GLU A 272 -31.07 21.71 -2.61
CA GLU A 272 -31.83 22.01 -1.40
C GLU A 272 -33.32 21.95 -1.76
N VAL A 273 -34.08 21.19 -0.97
CA VAL A 273 -35.49 20.90 -1.22
C VAL A 273 -36.36 21.40 -0.07
N ASN A 274 -37.57 21.86 -0.38
CA ASN A 274 -38.54 22.19 0.65
C ASN A 274 -39.24 20.94 1.21
N SER A 275 -39.85 21.08 2.38
CA SER A 275 -40.56 19.99 3.08
C SER A 275 -41.75 19.39 2.31
N SER A 276 -42.25 20.07 1.28
CA SER A 276 -43.41 19.65 0.46
C SER A 276 -43.02 18.88 -0.81
N ILE A 277 -41.74 18.84 -1.17
CA ILE A 277 -41.26 18.07 -2.32
C ILE A 277 -41.55 16.58 -2.11
N ILE A 278 -42.12 15.96 -3.14
CA ILE A 278 -42.47 14.54 -3.17
C ILE A 278 -41.40 13.77 -3.93
N PHE A 279 -40.75 12.84 -3.24
CA PHE A 279 -39.80 11.90 -3.79
C PHE A 279 -40.52 10.64 -4.26
N TYR A 280 -40.13 10.16 -5.44
CA TYR A 280 -40.69 8.96 -6.08
C TYR A 280 -39.80 7.72 -5.93
N ASN A 281 -38.58 7.92 -5.41
CA ASN A 281 -37.59 6.89 -5.17
C ASN A 281 -36.94 7.17 -3.81
N VAL A 282 -36.92 6.18 -2.92
CA VAL A 282 -36.36 6.32 -1.57
C VAL A 282 -35.36 5.20 -1.35
N ILE A 283 -34.09 5.55 -1.51
CA ILE A 283 -32.97 4.66 -1.21
C ILE A 283 -32.57 4.91 0.24
N CYS A 284 -32.45 3.83 1.00
CA CYS A 284 -31.97 3.86 2.37
C CYS A 284 -30.59 3.23 2.44
N GLU A 285 -29.84 3.65 3.45
CA GLU A 285 -28.54 3.08 3.77
C GLU A 285 -28.59 2.34 5.12
N HIS A 286 -27.77 1.31 5.26
CA HIS A 286 -27.50 0.66 6.52
C HIS A 286 -25.99 0.46 6.66
N SER A 287 -25.43 0.81 7.83
CA SER A 287 -23.99 0.64 8.09
C SER A 287 -23.69 -0.83 8.39
N VAL A 288 -22.76 -1.41 7.65
CA VAL A 288 -22.27 -2.77 7.89
C VAL A 288 -20.95 -2.69 8.64
N GLN A 289 -20.68 -3.66 9.51
CA GLN A 289 -19.36 -3.76 10.10
C GLN A 289 -18.33 -4.11 9.01
N PRO A 290 -17.22 -3.35 8.90
CA PRO A 290 -16.17 -3.65 7.95
C PRO A 290 -15.62 -5.06 8.18
N ARG A 291 -15.28 -5.76 7.08
CA ARG A 291 -14.49 -7.00 7.17
C ARG A 291 -13.08 -6.68 7.66
N ASN A 292 -12.91 -6.57 8.96
CA ASN A 292 -11.59 -6.36 9.55
C ASN A 292 -10.82 -7.68 9.55
N ILE A 293 -9.95 -7.88 8.56
CA ILE A 293 -8.99 -8.97 8.57
C ILE A 293 -7.87 -8.62 9.56
N PHE A 294 -7.55 -9.52 10.47
CA PHE A 294 -6.40 -9.39 11.36
C PHE A 294 -5.34 -10.40 10.98
N LEU A 295 -4.09 -9.93 10.91
CA LEU A 295 -2.92 -10.76 10.64
C LEU A 295 -2.07 -10.88 11.89
N ASN A 296 -1.81 -12.11 12.33
CA ASN A 296 -0.94 -12.39 13.47
C ASN A 296 0.18 -13.35 13.06
N LEU A 297 1.41 -12.82 12.93
CA LEU A 297 2.60 -13.60 12.59
C LEU A 297 3.31 -14.07 13.87
N THR A 298 3.58 -15.36 14.00
CA THR A 298 4.22 -15.93 15.20
C THR A 298 5.28 -16.96 14.83
N ILE A 299 6.21 -17.22 15.76
CA ILE A 299 7.19 -18.29 15.66
C ILE A 299 6.70 -19.47 16.50
N ASN A 300 6.50 -20.62 15.87
CA ASN A 300 6.19 -21.88 16.54
C ASN A 300 7.16 -22.96 16.09
N SER A 301 7.97 -23.49 17.02
CA SER A 301 8.91 -24.59 16.75
C SER A 301 9.79 -24.32 15.52
N ASP A 302 10.42 -23.14 15.50
CA ASP A 302 11.28 -22.62 14.41
C ASP A 302 10.59 -22.47 13.05
N LYS A 303 9.25 -22.37 13.04
CA LYS A 303 8.46 -22.06 11.84
C LYS A 303 7.70 -20.76 12.05
N LEU A 304 7.75 -19.90 11.04
CA LEU A 304 6.88 -18.72 10.97
C LEU A 304 5.49 -19.12 10.50
N LEU A 305 4.49 -18.86 11.34
CA LEU A 305 3.08 -19.13 11.09
C LEU A 305 2.30 -17.83 11.15
N LEU A 306 1.55 -17.56 10.08
CA LEU A 306 0.61 -16.45 9.97
C LEU A 306 -0.80 -16.98 10.25
N PHE A 307 -1.48 -16.34 11.20
CA PHE A 307 -2.88 -16.60 11.54
C PHE A 307 -3.75 -15.46 11.04
N THR A 308 -4.92 -15.82 10.48
CA THR A 308 -5.98 -14.87 10.13
C THR A 308 -7.24 -15.13 10.95
N ASN A 309 -8.05 -14.11 11.21
CA ASN A 309 -9.35 -14.30 11.86
C ASN A 309 -10.41 -14.89 10.90
N ASN A 310 -10.31 -14.55 9.62
CA ASN A 310 -11.22 -15.00 8.57
C ASN A 310 -10.44 -15.70 7.45
N SER A 311 -11.13 -16.55 6.70
CA SER A 311 -10.57 -17.19 5.51
C SER A 311 -10.36 -16.13 4.43
N VAL A 312 -9.13 -15.99 3.96
CA VAL A 312 -8.75 -15.05 2.89
C VAL A 312 -8.00 -15.80 1.78
N ASP A 313 -8.08 -15.31 0.55
CA ASP A 313 -7.26 -15.87 -0.52
C ASP A 313 -5.79 -15.53 -0.23
N LYS A 314 -4.95 -16.57 -0.18
CA LYS A 314 -3.49 -16.47 -0.05
C LYS A 314 -2.88 -15.50 -1.07
N ARG A 315 -3.46 -15.40 -2.27
CA ARG A 315 -2.98 -14.47 -3.33
C ARG A 315 -3.01 -13.01 -2.90
N ASN A 316 -3.87 -12.68 -1.94
CA ASN A 316 -4.03 -11.34 -1.39
C ASN A 316 -3.16 -11.09 -0.15
N ILE A 317 -2.33 -12.07 0.25
CA ILE A 317 -1.37 -11.94 1.34
C ILE A 317 0.05 -11.86 0.78
N TYR A 318 0.73 -10.78 1.11
CA TYR A 318 2.11 -10.52 0.74
C TYR A 318 2.99 -10.51 1.99
N CYS A 319 3.90 -11.48 2.10
CA CYS A 319 4.85 -11.54 3.19
C CYS A 319 6.22 -11.04 2.74
N TYR A 320 6.92 -10.36 3.64
CA TYR A 320 8.18 -9.69 3.38
C TYR A 320 9.22 -10.00 4.45
N THR A 321 10.49 -9.83 4.09
CA THR A 321 11.61 -9.82 5.03
C THR A 321 12.60 -8.72 4.71
N ASP A 322 13.29 -8.20 5.73
CA ASP A 322 14.43 -7.28 5.56
C ASP A 322 15.79 -8.02 5.55
N SER A 323 15.75 -9.35 5.51
CA SER A 323 16.90 -10.24 5.79
C SER A 323 17.78 -10.58 4.58
N GLU A 324 17.29 -10.31 3.39
CA GLU A 324 17.90 -10.76 2.13
C GLU A 324 18.64 -9.61 1.44
N THR A 325 17.95 -8.51 1.18
CA THR A 325 18.51 -7.28 0.61
C THR A 325 18.27 -6.10 1.56
N TYR A 326 18.78 -4.93 1.18
CA TYR A 326 18.59 -3.69 1.95
C TYR A 326 17.15 -3.14 1.87
N TYR A 327 16.26 -3.74 1.09
CA TYR A 327 14.85 -3.39 1.00
C TYR A 327 13.96 -4.63 1.26
N PRO A 328 12.67 -4.44 1.61
CA PRO A 328 11.77 -5.56 1.84
C PRO A 328 11.74 -6.54 0.65
N THR A 329 12.01 -7.82 0.89
CA THR A 329 11.99 -8.87 -0.13
C THR A 329 10.83 -9.82 0.11
N LYS A 330 10.12 -10.23 -0.95
CA LYS A 330 8.92 -11.08 -0.86
C LYS A 330 9.28 -12.50 -0.42
N VAL A 331 8.55 -13.00 0.58
CA VAL A 331 8.71 -14.33 1.16
C VAL A 331 7.58 -15.24 0.68
N ARG A 332 7.92 -16.48 0.32
CA ARG A 332 6.92 -17.47 -0.12
C ARG A 332 6.04 -17.90 1.05
N LEU A 333 4.73 -17.83 0.82
CA LEU A 333 3.69 -18.32 1.71
C LEU A 333 3.28 -19.73 1.26
N HIS A 334 2.94 -20.62 2.18
CA HIS A 334 2.44 -21.97 1.92
C HIS A 334 1.18 -22.25 2.73
N ASP A 335 0.15 -22.83 2.12
CA ASP A 335 -1.04 -23.23 2.85
C ASP A 335 -0.73 -24.45 3.71
N LYS A 336 -1.16 -24.42 4.97
CA LYS A 336 -1.14 -25.63 5.80
C LYS A 336 -2.37 -26.48 5.46
N LYS A 337 -2.46 -26.99 4.23
CA LYS A 337 -3.54 -27.95 3.87
C LYS A 337 -3.24 -29.31 4.47
N LYS A 338 -3.72 -29.57 5.69
CA LYS A 338 -3.85 -30.95 6.17
C LYS A 338 -5.19 -31.30 6.81
N ASN A 339 -6.02 -30.34 7.25
CA ASN A 339 -7.40 -30.59 7.69
C ASN A 339 -8.27 -29.35 7.40
N GLU A 340 -9.57 -29.55 7.12
CA GLU A 340 -10.57 -28.51 6.81
C GLU A 340 -10.78 -27.46 7.93
N SER A 341 -10.14 -27.62 9.09
CA SER A 341 -10.20 -26.68 10.23
C SER A 341 -9.09 -25.61 10.23
N GLU A 342 -8.13 -25.63 9.29
CA GLU A 342 -6.95 -24.75 9.29
C GLU A 342 -6.88 -23.76 8.11
N TYR A 343 -8.01 -23.36 7.52
CA TYR A 343 -8.06 -22.38 6.41
C TYR A 343 -7.50 -20.98 6.76
N ASN A 344 -7.23 -20.74 8.04
CA ASN A 344 -6.76 -19.46 8.56
C ASN A 344 -5.28 -19.48 9.00
N ILE A 345 -4.53 -20.53 8.63
CA ILE A 345 -3.13 -20.69 9.04
C ILE A 345 -2.23 -20.89 7.81
N TYR A 346 -1.27 -19.99 7.65
CA TYR A 346 -0.29 -20.03 6.57
C TYR A 346 1.12 -20.16 7.14
N ARG A 347 2.00 -20.87 6.42
CA ARG A 347 3.41 -21.04 6.79
C ARG A 347 4.29 -20.20 5.87
N LEU A 348 5.19 -19.42 6.45
CA LEU A 348 6.22 -18.70 5.70
C LEU A 348 7.49 -19.56 5.58
N SER A 349 8.16 -19.48 4.43
CA SER A 349 9.49 -20.06 4.23
C SER A 349 10.56 -19.04 4.59
N ALA A 350 11.12 -19.17 5.80
CA ALA A 350 12.17 -18.29 6.28
C ALA A 350 13.55 -18.87 5.96
N ASP A 351 14.15 -18.38 4.86
CA ASP A 351 15.46 -18.82 4.40
C ASP A 351 16.62 -18.01 4.99
N PHE A 352 16.33 -16.93 5.74
CA PHE A 352 17.30 -15.99 6.29
C PHE A 352 16.94 -15.54 7.71
N ASP A 353 17.91 -14.96 8.40
CA ASP A 353 17.72 -14.40 9.74
C ASP A 353 17.43 -12.89 9.66
N GLY A 354 16.37 -12.45 10.34
CA GLY A 354 15.97 -11.05 10.43
C GLY A 354 14.46 -10.88 10.61
N TYR A 355 13.93 -9.71 10.27
CA TYR A 355 12.52 -9.41 10.51
C TYR A 355 11.63 -9.89 9.37
N TYR A 356 10.46 -10.40 9.73
CA TYR A 356 9.42 -10.88 8.83
C TYR A 356 8.08 -10.24 9.19
N TRP A 357 7.27 -9.94 8.19
CA TRP A 357 5.91 -9.45 8.36
C TRP A 357 5.05 -9.80 7.14
N CYS A 358 3.74 -9.77 7.30
CA CYS A 358 2.81 -10.00 6.19
C CYS A 358 1.78 -8.89 6.13
N VAL A 359 1.31 -8.62 4.93
CA VAL A 359 0.27 -7.64 4.65
C VAL A 359 -0.79 -8.25 3.78
N TYR A 360 -2.03 -8.07 4.21
CA TYR A 360 -3.22 -8.42 3.46
C TYR A 360 -3.67 -7.18 2.70
N VAL A 361 -3.91 -7.35 1.41
CA VAL A 361 -4.46 -6.31 0.54
C VAL A 361 -5.85 -6.76 0.12
N ASP A 362 -6.87 -6.02 0.54
CA ASP A 362 -8.24 -6.34 0.14
C ASP A 362 -8.40 -6.15 -1.40
N PRO A 363 -8.86 -7.16 -2.14
CA PRO A 363 -8.91 -7.11 -3.61
C PRO A 363 -9.98 -6.14 -4.15
N ASP A 364 -10.92 -5.73 -3.31
CA ASP A 364 -12.04 -4.88 -3.71
C ASP A 364 -11.76 -3.40 -3.50
N ASN A 365 -10.93 -3.04 -2.50
CA ASN A 365 -10.62 -1.65 -2.17
C ASN A 365 -9.14 -1.33 -1.91
N LEU A 366 -8.24 -2.31 -2.07
CA LEU A 366 -6.80 -2.23 -1.78
C LEU A 366 -6.46 -1.76 -0.35
N HIS A 367 -7.39 -1.88 0.60
CA HIS A 367 -7.11 -1.60 2.00
C HIS A 367 -6.08 -2.60 2.53
N GLU A 368 -5.10 -2.08 3.27
CA GLU A 368 -3.97 -2.84 3.75
C GLU A 368 -4.11 -3.12 5.25
N THR A 369 -3.92 -4.37 5.64
CA THR A 369 -3.74 -4.76 7.04
C THR A 369 -2.39 -5.42 7.20
N GLU A 370 -1.55 -4.89 8.09
CA GLU A 370 -0.20 -5.40 8.36
C GLU A 370 -0.14 -6.18 9.69
N SER A 371 0.58 -7.31 9.68
CA SER A 371 0.94 -8.04 10.90
C SER A 371 2.04 -7.31 11.65
N GLN A 372 2.22 -7.60 12.94
CA GLN A 372 3.46 -7.21 13.62
C GLN A 372 4.70 -7.78 12.90
N LYS A 373 5.81 -7.04 12.99
CA LYS A 373 7.13 -7.51 12.58
C LYS A 373 7.68 -8.49 13.62
N VAL A 374 8.18 -9.63 13.14
CA VAL A 374 8.71 -10.71 13.98
C VAL A 374 10.15 -10.98 13.61
N LEU A 375 11.05 -10.94 14.59
CA LEU A 375 12.45 -11.32 14.42
C LEU A 375 12.58 -12.84 14.42
N PHE A 376 12.93 -13.42 13.28
CA PHE A 376 13.23 -14.84 13.13
C PHE A 376 14.75 -15.06 13.04
N LEU A 377 15.26 -15.98 13.85
CA LEU A 377 16.68 -16.31 13.96
C LEU A 377 16.80 -17.82 14.04
N ARG A 378 17.55 -18.44 13.11
CA ARG A 378 17.72 -19.90 13.08
C ARG A 378 18.62 -20.41 14.19
N ASP A 379 19.69 -19.68 14.50
CA ASP A 379 20.58 -20.02 15.61
C ASP A 379 20.89 -18.77 16.44
N LYS A 380 20.45 -18.81 17.70
CA LYS A 380 20.58 -17.70 18.65
C LYS A 380 22.02 -17.52 19.15
N ARG A 381 22.89 -18.53 18.97
CA ARG A 381 24.28 -18.48 19.46
C ARG A 381 25.12 -17.43 18.73
N TYR A 382 24.87 -17.22 17.44
CA TYR A 382 25.61 -16.26 16.62
C TYR A 382 25.18 -14.80 16.80
N LEU A 383 24.26 -14.50 17.72
CA LEU A 383 23.83 -13.12 17.97
C LEU A 383 24.95 -12.26 18.53
N ALA A 384 25.84 -12.85 19.34
CA ALA A 384 26.95 -12.15 19.98
C ALA A 384 28.01 -11.70 18.96
N SER A 385 28.15 -12.40 17.83
CA SER A 385 29.15 -12.13 16.80
C SER A 385 28.61 -11.39 15.58
N ARG A 386 27.39 -10.81 15.66
CA ARG A 386 26.79 -10.01 14.59
C ARG A 386 26.95 -8.52 14.83
N TYR A 387 27.55 -7.84 13.86
CA TYR A 387 27.87 -6.42 13.91
C TYR A 387 27.29 -5.67 12.71
N ALA A 388 26.85 -4.44 12.94
CA ALA A 388 26.52 -3.46 11.91
C ALA A 388 27.75 -2.59 11.65
N ILE A 389 28.17 -2.48 10.39
CA ILE A 389 29.30 -1.66 9.95
C ILE A 389 28.77 -0.56 9.03
N LYS A 390 28.98 0.70 9.40
CA LYS A 390 28.65 1.85 8.54
C LYS A 390 29.91 2.35 7.86
N ILE A 391 29.90 2.39 6.53
CA ILE A 391 31.04 2.75 5.70
C ILE A 391 30.67 3.94 4.82
N ARG A 392 31.57 4.90 4.71
CA ARG A 392 31.46 6.06 3.81
C ARG A 392 32.53 5.94 2.73
N LEU A 393 32.08 5.84 1.49
CA LEU A 393 32.93 5.78 0.30
C LEU A 393 33.39 7.17 -0.13
N GLU A 394 34.62 7.27 -0.59
CA GLU A 394 35.18 8.47 -1.22
C GLU A 394 34.41 8.81 -2.50
N ARG A 395 34.14 7.79 -3.32
CA ARG A 395 33.46 7.91 -4.61
C ARG A 395 32.00 7.48 -4.51
N PRO A 396 31.08 8.17 -5.22
CA PRO A 396 29.70 7.76 -5.23
C PRO A 396 29.50 6.43 -5.98
N TYR A 397 28.66 5.55 -5.44
CA TYR A 397 28.30 4.27 -6.04
C TYR A 397 27.05 4.35 -6.93
N ASP A 398 26.89 3.33 -7.78
CA ASP A 398 25.61 3.00 -8.45
C ASP A 398 24.95 1.84 -7.70
N TYR A 399 23.64 1.95 -7.43
CA TYR A 399 22.84 0.88 -6.82
C TYR A 399 22.88 -0.42 -7.63
N LYS A 400 23.14 -0.35 -8.94
CA LYS A 400 23.32 -1.53 -9.81
C LYS A 400 24.60 -2.33 -9.50
N GLN A 401 25.54 -1.76 -8.76
CA GLN A 401 26.82 -2.38 -8.41
C GLN A 401 26.81 -3.04 -7.03
N GLU A 402 25.63 -3.26 -6.43
CA GLU A 402 25.47 -3.87 -5.09
C GLU A 402 26.36 -5.09 -4.87
N LYS A 403 26.37 -6.04 -5.81
CA LYS A 403 27.16 -7.27 -5.71
C LYS A 403 28.66 -6.98 -5.65
N TYR A 404 29.16 -6.13 -6.54
CA TYR A 404 30.58 -5.75 -6.57
C TYR A 404 31.00 -5.03 -5.28
N ILE A 405 30.16 -4.11 -4.79
CA ILE A 405 30.40 -3.38 -3.55
C ILE A 405 30.50 -4.35 -2.36
N LYS A 406 29.58 -5.32 -2.29
CA LYS A 406 29.60 -6.35 -1.24
C LYS A 406 30.91 -7.13 -1.28
N GLU A 407 31.27 -7.70 -2.43
CA GLU A 407 32.47 -8.54 -2.60
C GLU A 407 33.76 -7.75 -2.31
N TYR A 408 33.85 -6.50 -2.78
CA TYR A 408 34.99 -5.63 -2.51
C TYR A 408 35.17 -5.35 -1.00
N TRP A 409 34.08 -5.02 -0.31
CA TRP A 409 34.13 -4.71 1.10
C TRP A 409 34.29 -5.94 1.99
N GLU A 410 33.73 -7.09 1.59
CA GLU A 410 33.98 -8.37 2.25
C GLU A 410 35.47 -8.67 2.32
N ALA A 411 36.17 -8.66 1.18
CA ALA A 411 37.61 -8.92 1.12
C ALA A 411 38.44 -7.90 1.92
N ASN A 412 38.12 -6.61 1.83
CA ASN A 412 38.85 -5.57 2.56
C ASN A 412 38.63 -5.68 4.07
N LEU A 413 37.39 -5.92 4.51
CA LEU A 413 37.07 -6.09 5.93
C LEU A 413 37.70 -7.36 6.49
N GLU A 414 37.62 -8.48 5.78
CA GLU A 414 38.27 -9.74 6.20
C GLU A 414 39.76 -9.54 6.44
N THR A 415 40.46 -8.98 5.44
CA THR A 415 41.90 -8.78 5.50
C THR A 415 42.27 -7.84 6.64
N PHE A 416 41.55 -6.72 6.80
CA PHE A 416 41.86 -5.73 7.83
C PHE A 416 41.55 -6.23 9.24
N ILE A 417 40.41 -6.90 9.45
CA ILE A 417 40.02 -7.47 10.74
C ILE A 417 41.00 -8.56 11.16
N PHE A 418 41.36 -9.46 10.24
CA PHE A 418 42.30 -10.53 10.51
C PHE A 418 43.66 -9.99 10.97
N CYS A 419 44.27 -9.14 10.14
CA CYS A 419 45.61 -8.62 10.42
C CYS A 419 45.64 -7.75 11.68
N ARG A 420 44.61 -6.93 11.92
CA ARG A 420 44.49 -6.17 13.17
C ARG A 420 44.39 -7.10 14.38
N THR A 421 43.50 -8.10 14.32
CA THR A 421 43.29 -9.04 15.42
C THR A 421 44.59 -9.80 15.73
N LYS A 422 45.26 -10.34 14.72
CA LYS A 422 46.52 -11.07 14.87
C LYS A 422 47.64 -10.19 15.42
N TYR A 423 47.76 -8.96 14.95
CA TYR A 423 48.75 -8.02 15.47
C TYR A 423 48.52 -7.73 16.96
N ILE A 424 47.27 -7.52 17.38
CA ILE A 424 46.93 -7.30 18.80
C ILE A 424 47.28 -8.55 19.63
N GLU A 425 46.93 -9.74 19.15
CA GLU A 425 47.24 -11.02 19.82
C GLU A 425 48.74 -11.26 19.98
N GLU A 426 49.53 -11.09 18.91
CA GLU A 426 50.97 -11.34 18.92
C GLU A 426 51.73 -10.33 19.80
N ASN A 427 51.32 -9.07 19.80
CA ASN A 427 51.95 -8.01 20.59
C ASN A 427 51.37 -7.92 22.01
N ARG A 428 50.38 -8.75 22.37
CA ARG A 428 49.69 -8.77 23.67
C ARG A 428 49.20 -7.39 24.11
N LEU A 429 48.72 -6.60 23.15
CA LEU A 429 48.21 -5.25 23.40
C LEU A 429 46.78 -5.36 23.97
N GLU A 430 46.41 -4.47 24.88
CA GLU A 430 44.98 -4.28 25.14
C GLU A 430 44.36 -3.55 23.96
N VAL A 431 43.08 -3.81 23.65
CA VAL A 431 42.38 -3.16 22.53
C VAL A 431 42.45 -1.62 22.63
N LYS A 432 42.46 -1.08 23.85
CA LYS A 432 42.59 0.35 24.14
C LYS A 432 43.98 0.93 23.88
N ASP A 433 45.03 0.12 23.95
CA ASP A 433 46.40 0.56 23.64
C ASP A 433 46.57 0.79 22.13
N PHE A 434 45.71 0.17 21.32
CA PHE A 434 45.67 0.35 19.87
C PHE A 434 45.03 1.67 19.42
N GLU A 435 44.10 2.23 20.20
CA GLU A 435 43.45 3.52 19.89
C GLU A 435 44.44 4.69 19.87
N TYR A 436 45.57 4.59 20.56
CA TYR A 436 46.60 5.64 20.61
C TYR A 436 47.55 5.64 19.40
N LEU A 437 47.49 4.64 18.51
CA LEU A 437 48.35 4.48 17.33
C LEU A 437 47.78 5.12 16.05
N ASP A 438 46.76 5.98 16.20
CA ASP A 438 45.79 6.53 15.23
C ASP A 438 46.33 7.04 13.87
N LEU A 439 47.65 7.25 13.72
CA LEU A 439 48.27 7.72 12.47
C LEU A 439 48.97 6.63 11.64
N HIS A 440 49.20 5.42 12.19
CA HIS A 440 49.97 4.38 11.50
C HIS A 440 49.27 3.01 11.46
N ILE A 441 48.04 2.89 11.98
CA ILE A 441 47.30 1.62 12.03
C ILE A 441 47.20 0.98 10.64
N GLU A 442 46.83 1.75 9.62
CA GLU A 442 46.71 1.24 8.26
C GLU A 442 48.06 0.72 7.72
N GLN A 443 49.17 1.43 7.97
CA GLN A 443 50.52 0.98 7.59
C GLN A 443 50.97 -0.26 8.37
N ILE A 444 50.68 -0.33 9.66
CA ILE A 444 51.01 -1.48 10.51
C ILE A 444 50.27 -2.73 10.01
N VAL A 445 48.98 -2.58 9.71
CA VAL A 445 48.13 -3.67 9.18
C VAL A 445 48.62 -4.10 7.79
N TYR A 446 48.90 -3.17 6.86
CA TYR A 446 49.43 -3.51 5.53
C TYR A 446 50.81 -4.18 5.57
N ASN A 447 51.69 -3.73 6.46
CA ASN A 447 52.99 -4.37 6.65
C ASN A 447 52.83 -5.80 7.18
N PHE A 448 51.88 -6.01 8.10
CA PHE A 448 51.57 -7.33 8.63
C PHE A 448 50.93 -8.26 7.59
N MET A 449 50.03 -7.73 6.74
CA MET A 449 49.44 -8.46 5.59
C MET A 449 50.50 -9.06 4.66
N SER A 450 51.59 -8.32 4.41
CA SER A 450 52.68 -8.80 3.54
C SER A 450 53.46 -10.00 4.10
N ALA A 451 53.31 -10.27 5.41
CA ALA A 451 54.05 -11.30 6.13
C ALA A 451 53.20 -12.54 6.50
N THR A 452 51.88 -12.52 6.29
CA THR A 452 50.97 -13.61 6.71
C THR A 452 50.16 -14.18 5.55
N ASP A 453 50.01 -15.50 5.54
CA ASP A 453 49.21 -16.23 4.54
C ASP A 453 47.73 -16.19 4.96
N LEU A 454 46.88 -15.52 4.16
CA LEU A 454 45.45 -15.28 4.42
C LEU A 454 44.56 -16.50 4.06
N SER A 455 45.15 -17.62 3.66
CA SER A 455 44.46 -18.72 3.00
C SER A 455 43.53 -19.55 3.89
N ASP A 456 43.58 -19.38 5.23
CA ASP A 456 42.82 -20.17 6.22
C ASP A 456 41.88 -19.32 7.11
N SER A 457 41.60 -18.05 6.77
CA SER A 457 40.90 -17.13 7.67
C SER A 457 39.46 -16.82 7.25
N ASP A 458 38.53 -17.75 7.48
CA ASP A 458 37.08 -17.47 7.50
C ASP A 458 36.78 -16.47 8.65
N VAL A 459 37.08 -15.20 8.45
CA VAL A 459 36.94 -14.09 9.43
C VAL A 459 35.50 -13.61 9.42
N ILE A 460 34.94 -13.44 8.23
CA ILE A 460 33.54 -13.10 8.00
C ILE A 460 32.80 -14.37 7.59
N LEU A 461 31.86 -14.81 8.42
CA LEU A 461 31.03 -15.98 8.16
C LEU A 461 29.80 -15.65 7.30
N ASP A 462 29.34 -14.39 7.35
CA ASP A 462 28.25 -13.85 6.53
C ASP A 462 28.35 -12.33 6.47
N ILE A 463 28.12 -11.74 5.29
CA ILE A 463 28.02 -10.28 5.11
C ILE A 463 26.84 -9.93 4.21
N LYS A 464 26.13 -8.88 4.60
CA LYS A 464 24.93 -8.41 3.90
C LYS A 464 24.84 -6.89 3.90
N ILE A 465 24.50 -6.31 2.76
CA ILE A 465 24.15 -4.90 2.68
C ILE A 465 22.74 -4.73 3.28
N ARG A 466 22.64 -3.93 4.35
CA ARG A 466 21.36 -3.62 5.01
C ARG A 466 20.80 -2.27 4.65
N ARG A 467 21.65 -1.30 4.31
CA ARG A 467 21.20 0.01 3.81
C ARG A 467 22.19 0.54 2.79
N MET A 468 21.67 0.99 1.66
CA MET A 468 22.34 1.87 0.71
C MET A 468 21.65 3.23 0.78
N TYR A 469 22.41 4.29 1.08
CA TYR A 469 21.88 5.63 1.28
C TYR A 469 21.82 6.45 -0.03
N MET A 470 20.89 7.39 -0.11
CA MET A 470 20.67 8.27 -1.26
C MET A 470 21.81 9.22 -1.57
N ASP A 471 22.68 9.48 -0.60
CA ASP A 471 23.93 10.21 -0.82
C ASP A 471 24.90 9.48 -1.77
N LYS A 472 24.59 8.21 -2.09
CA LYS A 472 25.37 7.30 -2.92
C LYS A 472 26.78 7.11 -2.40
N ARG A 473 27.05 7.38 -1.13
CA ARG A 473 28.39 7.27 -0.52
C ARG A 473 28.35 6.47 0.76
N THR A 474 27.24 6.46 1.46
CA THR A 474 27.12 5.75 2.73
C THR A 474 26.47 4.39 2.52
N ILE A 475 27.01 3.35 3.16
CA ILE A 475 26.49 1.99 3.14
C ILE A 475 26.50 1.42 4.56
N LEU A 476 25.49 0.65 4.91
CA LEU A 476 25.43 -0.13 6.15
C LEU A 476 25.46 -1.62 5.82
N PHE A 477 26.44 -2.33 6.36
CA PHE A 477 26.54 -3.78 6.30
C PHE A 477 26.13 -4.40 7.63
N HIS A 478 25.55 -5.59 7.60
CA HIS A 478 25.58 -6.53 8.73
C HIS A 478 26.61 -7.61 8.41
N VAL A 479 27.48 -7.89 9.38
CA VAL A 479 28.55 -8.87 9.27
C VAL A 479 28.46 -9.81 10.46
N GLN A 480 28.55 -11.11 10.20
CA GLN A 480 28.77 -12.13 11.20
C GLN A 480 30.27 -12.44 11.24
N LEU A 481 30.92 -12.06 12.33
CA LEU A 481 32.31 -12.39 12.56
C LEU A 481 32.45 -13.78 13.17
N ARG A 482 33.62 -14.39 12.97
CA ARG A 482 34.09 -15.48 13.80
C ARG A 482 34.30 -15.01 15.24
N GLU A 483 34.04 -15.88 16.22
CA GLU A 483 33.98 -15.49 17.65
C GLU A 483 35.31 -15.00 18.23
N ASP A 484 36.45 -15.37 17.61
CA ASP A 484 37.81 -14.94 17.99
C ASP A 484 38.22 -13.60 17.37
N MET A 485 37.39 -13.01 16.49
CA MET A 485 37.73 -11.78 15.78
C MET A 485 37.28 -10.53 16.54
N ILE A 486 38.14 -9.51 16.54
CA ILE A 486 37.88 -8.25 17.24
C ILE A 486 37.21 -7.26 16.26
N PRO A 487 36.06 -6.65 16.61
CA PRO A 487 35.40 -5.66 15.76
C PRO A 487 36.27 -4.41 15.56
N LEU A 488 36.06 -3.73 14.44
CA LEU A 488 36.82 -2.54 14.07
C LEU A 488 36.31 -1.28 14.79
N ASP A 489 37.26 -0.50 15.31
CA ASP A 489 37.00 0.90 15.66
C ASP A 489 36.94 1.76 14.38
N PRO A 490 36.43 3.00 14.45
CA PRO A 490 36.39 3.88 13.29
C PRO A 490 37.79 4.04 12.67
N VAL A 491 37.91 3.79 11.37
CA VAL A 491 39.21 3.73 10.69
C VAL A 491 39.06 4.03 9.20
N LYS A 492 40.13 4.55 8.57
CA LYS A 492 40.20 4.69 7.12
C LYS A 492 40.87 3.46 6.48
N ILE A 493 40.29 3.00 5.39
CA ILE A 493 40.79 1.87 4.59
C ILE A 493 40.76 2.31 3.13
N SER A 494 41.92 2.47 2.49
CA SER A 494 42.01 2.81 1.06
C SER A 494 41.16 4.04 0.66
N ASN A 495 41.27 5.14 1.42
CA ASN A 495 40.50 6.40 1.31
C ASN A 495 39.02 6.35 1.70
N ASP A 496 38.44 5.16 1.84
CA ASP A 496 37.10 4.99 2.40
C ASP A 496 37.15 4.98 3.93
N GLU A 497 36.04 5.25 4.59
CA GLU A 497 35.97 5.44 6.04
C GLU A 497 34.95 4.49 6.67
N VAL A 498 35.42 3.59 7.54
CA VAL A 498 34.58 2.84 8.46
C VAL A 498 34.21 3.79 9.60
N LEU A 499 32.94 4.22 9.63
CA LEU A 499 32.44 5.14 10.64
C LEU A 499 32.19 4.47 11.99
N PHE A 500 31.77 3.20 11.97
CA PHE A 500 31.67 2.36 13.16
C PHE A 500 31.46 0.88 12.80
N MET A 501 31.77 -0.01 13.75
CA MET A 501 31.30 -1.38 13.82
C MET A 501 30.69 -1.64 15.20
N LYS A 502 29.39 -1.96 15.28
CA LYS A 502 28.67 -2.12 16.57
C LYS A 502 27.77 -3.35 16.57
N PRO A 503 27.54 -4.02 17.71
CA PRO A 503 26.64 -5.18 17.77
C PRO A 503 25.23 -4.86 17.23
N VAL A 504 24.67 -5.75 16.41
CA VAL A 504 23.31 -5.59 15.83
C VAL A 504 22.22 -5.76 16.91
N TYR A 505 22.44 -6.71 17.81
CA TYR A 505 21.47 -7.07 18.85
C TYR A 505 22.08 -6.78 20.23
N ILE A 506 21.46 -5.87 20.98
CA ILE A 506 21.85 -5.58 22.36
C ILE A 506 20.76 -6.17 23.27
N CYS A 507 21.07 -7.24 24.00
CA CYS A 507 20.18 -7.73 25.05
C CYS A 507 20.21 -6.77 26.24
N LYS A 508 19.09 -6.07 26.50
CA LYS A 508 18.93 -5.15 27.65
C LYS A 508 19.17 -5.82 29.02
N SER A 509 19.14 -7.16 29.12
CA SER A 509 19.32 -7.89 30.37
C SER A 509 20.78 -8.14 30.78
N GLN A 510 21.77 -7.66 30.04
CA GLN A 510 23.20 -7.76 30.39
C GLN A 510 23.87 -6.38 30.57
N ASN A 511 23.14 -5.42 31.15
CA ASN A 511 23.69 -4.13 31.56
C ASN A 511 24.42 -4.25 32.90
N SER A 512 25.74 -4.44 32.86
CA SER A 512 26.63 -3.76 33.80
C SER A 512 27.99 -3.52 33.15
N LEU A 513 28.01 -2.67 32.13
CA LEU A 513 29.12 -1.75 31.84
C LEU A 513 28.60 -0.69 30.85
N SER A 514 28.15 0.41 31.44
CA SER A 514 27.86 1.73 30.88
C SER A 514 28.00 1.92 29.36
N LEU A 515 26.87 2.01 28.65
CA LEU A 515 26.83 2.64 27.33
C LEU A 515 25.58 3.54 27.18
N LEU A 516 25.85 4.76 26.71
CA LEU A 516 24.89 5.81 26.39
C LEU A 516 23.88 5.34 25.33
N PRO A 517 22.62 5.82 25.38
CA PRO A 517 21.60 5.47 24.40
C PRO A 517 21.97 6.02 23.01
N LEU A 518 21.77 5.18 21.99
CA LEU A 518 21.89 5.43 20.54
C LEU A 518 21.01 6.59 20.01
N SER A 519 20.29 7.32 20.87
CA SER A 519 19.45 8.46 20.50
C SER A 519 20.18 9.81 20.52
N LYS A 520 21.53 9.84 20.60
CA LYS A 520 22.32 11.08 20.63
C LYS A 520 23.51 11.13 19.67
N SER A 521 23.49 10.34 18.61
CA SER A 521 24.44 10.50 17.50
C SER A 521 23.66 10.55 16.18
N LEU A 522 23.04 11.71 15.95
CA LEU A 522 22.62 12.17 14.62
C LEU A 522 23.81 12.86 13.96
#